data_AF-A0A6H1K5R4-F1
#
_entry.id   AF-A0A6H1K5R4-F1
#
_cell.length_a   1.000
_cell.length_b   1.000
_cell.length_c   1.000
_cell.angle_alpha   90.00
_cell.angle_beta   90.00
_cell.angle_gamma   90.00
#
_symmetry.space_group_name_H-M   'P 1'
#
loop_
_entity.id
_entity.type
_entity.pdbx_description
1 polymer ?
#
loop_
_entity_poly.entity_id
_entity_poly.type
_entity_poly.pdbx_seq_one_letter_code
_entity_poly.pdbx_strand_id
1 'polypeptide(L)'
;MNSLYVQDFAGTTPAHALAGAADVGADRPLDSTESTDGVHADLYVDEAPYGATQTREAYLAAGDVLALVVQSGGSDGDTDKAETAFRQAVALQGRLLG
;
A
#
# COMPACT_ATOMS: atom_id res chain seq x y z
N MET A 1 -16.26 6.62 15.74
CA MET A 1 -15.33 5.54 16.15
C MET A 1 -13.92 6.08 16.03
N ASN A 2 -13.12 5.97 17.08
CA ASN A 2 -11.74 6.44 17.10
C ASN A 2 -10.87 5.29 16.60
N SER A 3 -10.45 5.32 15.34
CA SER A 3 -9.68 4.23 14.72
C SER A 3 -8.26 4.23 15.27
N LEU A 4 -7.80 3.11 15.84
CA LEU A 4 -6.41 2.90 16.29
C LEU A 4 -5.42 3.17 15.15
N TYR A 5 -5.82 2.92 13.91
CA TYR A 5 -5.04 3.22 12.72
C TYR A 5 -4.65 4.69 12.60
N VAL A 6 -5.59 5.61 12.84
CA VAL A 6 -5.34 7.05 12.71
C VAL A 6 -4.38 7.54 13.80
N GLN A 7 -4.30 6.85 14.94
CA GLN A 7 -3.43 7.26 16.05
C GLN A 7 -2.00 6.75 15.88
N ASP A 8 -1.81 5.54 15.36
CA ASP A 8 -0.51 4.87 15.36
C ASP A 8 0.11 4.67 13.96
N PHE A 9 -0.67 4.74 12.87
CA PHE A 9 -0.22 4.33 11.54
C PHE A 9 -0.46 5.35 10.42
N ALA A 10 -1.52 6.16 10.50
CA ALA A 10 -1.85 7.10 9.43
C ALA A 10 -0.74 8.12 9.18
N GLY A 11 -0.26 8.19 7.93
CA GLY A 11 0.71 9.19 7.49
C GLY A 11 2.14 9.01 8.03
N THR A 12 2.46 7.87 8.65
CA THR A 12 3.84 7.49 8.99
C THR A 12 4.43 6.63 7.88
N THR A 13 5.63 6.95 7.41
CA THR A 13 6.37 6.05 6.52
C THR A 13 6.74 4.78 7.29
N PRO A 14 6.59 3.59 6.69
CA PRO A 14 6.99 2.33 7.30
C PRO A 14 8.43 2.40 7.80
N ALA A 15 8.65 1.99 9.06
CA ALA A 15 9.97 2.08 9.69
C ALA A 15 11.02 1.14 9.07
N HIS A 16 10.59 0.16 8.27
CA HIS A 16 11.45 -0.83 7.64
C HIS A 16 10.96 -1.11 6.22
N ALA A 17 11.86 -0.99 5.24
CA ALA A 17 11.55 -1.36 3.87
C ALA A 17 11.49 -2.89 3.70
N LEU A 18 10.54 -3.35 2.88
CA LEU A 18 10.35 -4.76 2.56
C LEU A 18 11.30 -5.19 1.43
N ALA A 19 12.58 -5.40 1.76
CA ALA A 19 13.61 -6.08 0.96
C ALA A 19 13.99 -5.48 -0.43
N GLY A 20 13.27 -4.49 -0.98
CA GLY A 20 13.51 -3.89 -2.30
C GLY A 20 14.43 -2.67 -2.29
N ALA A 21 13.97 -1.53 -1.76
CA ALA A 21 14.77 -0.32 -1.56
C ALA A 21 15.10 -0.08 -0.08
N ALA A 22 16.04 0.85 0.21
CA ALA A 22 16.37 1.22 1.58
C ALA A 22 15.27 2.10 2.23
N ASP A 23 14.57 2.87 1.39
CA ASP A 23 13.54 3.83 1.78
C ASP A 23 12.27 3.60 0.95
N VAL A 24 11.12 3.85 1.58
CA VAL A 24 9.79 3.80 0.95
C VAL A 24 9.16 5.18 1.02
N GLY A 25 8.45 5.56 -0.04
CA GLY A 25 7.75 6.83 -0.18
C GLY A 25 6.26 6.60 -0.31
N ALA A 26 5.47 7.67 -0.08
CA ALA A 26 4.04 7.62 -0.31
C ALA A 26 3.74 7.39 -1.80
N ASP A 27 2.93 6.38 -2.09
CA ASP A 27 2.39 6.12 -3.42
C ASP A 27 1.14 6.98 -3.66
N ARG A 28 0.66 7.00 -4.90
CA ARG A 28 -0.56 7.71 -5.27
C ARG A 28 -1.74 7.16 -4.45
N PRO A 29 -2.53 8.04 -3.78
CA PRO A 29 -3.70 7.61 -3.02
C PRO A 29 -4.73 6.90 -3.91
N LEU A 30 -5.61 6.11 -3.29
CA LEU A 30 -6.74 5.49 -3.98
C LEU A 30 -7.75 6.55 -4.43
N ASP A 31 -8.33 6.34 -5.61
CA ASP A 31 -9.45 7.17 -6.06
C ASP A 31 -10.75 6.74 -5.34
N SER A 32 -11.80 7.56 -5.44
CA SER A 32 -13.09 7.27 -4.79
C SER A 32 -13.76 5.97 -5.29
N THR A 33 -13.41 5.49 -6.48
CA THR A 33 -13.90 4.22 -7.05
C THR A 33 -13.12 2.99 -6.58
N GLU A 34 -11.91 3.20 -6.08
CA GLU A 34 -11.03 2.18 -5.53
C GLU A 34 -11.13 2.10 -4.00
N SER A 35 -11.54 3.20 -3.36
CA SER A 35 -11.74 3.30 -1.91
C SER A 35 -13.00 2.56 -1.46
N THR A 36 -12.99 2.05 -0.23
CA THR A 36 -14.15 1.38 0.40
C THR A 36 -14.51 2.10 1.70
N ASP A 37 -15.80 2.39 1.90
CA ASP A 37 -16.29 3.13 3.06
C ASP A 37 -15.98 2.39 4.37
N GLY A 38 -15.34 3.07 5.32
CA GLY A 38 -14.94 2.45 6.58
C GLY A 38 -13.60 1.72 6.54
N VAL A 39 -12.96 1.66 5.36
CA VAL A 39 -11.59 1.17 5.18
C VAL A 39 -10.66 2.35 4.91
N HIS A 40 -9.61 2.48 5.72
CA HIS A 40 -8.52 3.41 5.46
C HIS A 40 -7.37 2.70 4.77
N ALA A 41 -6.71 3.36 3.81
CA ALA A 41 -5.62 2.78 3.03
C ALA A 41 -4.46 3.77 2.86
N ASP A 42 -3.28 3.41 3.34
CA ASP A 42 -2.03 4.10 2.99
C ASP A 42 -1.19 3.21 2.09
N LEU A 43 -0.74 3.76 0.95
CA LEU A 43 0.02 3.05 -0.06
C LEU A 43 1.45 3.62 -0.10
N TYR A 44 2.42 2.73 -0.27
CA TYR A 44 3.83 3.07 -0.36
C TYR A 44 4.49 2.31 -1.50
N VAL A 45 5.54 2.93 -2.05
CA VAL A 45 6.39 2.36 -3.09
C VAL A 45 7.84 2.66 -2.74
N ASP A 46 8.72 1.71 -3.05
CA ASP A 46 10.17 1.92 -2.96
C ASP A 46 10.58 3.24 -3.64
N GLU A 47 11.39 4.05 -2.96
CA GLU A 47 11.98 5.27 -3.53
C GLU A 47 13.29 4.97 -4.27
N ALA A 48 13.68 5.90 -5.13
CA ALA A 48 14.97 5.84 -5.80
C ALA A 48 16.11 6.04 -4.79
N PRO A 49 17.26 5.34 -4.93
CA PRO A 49 17.57 4.40 -6.00
C PRO A 49 16.89 3.04 -5.80
N TYR A 50 16.15 2.59 -6.84
CA TYR A 50 15.45 1.31 -6.80
C TYR A 50 16.45 0.16 -6.67
N GLY A 51 16.11 -0.83 -5.83
CA GLY A 51 16.80 -2.11 -5.83
C GLY A 51 16.55 -2.92 -7.10
N ALA A 52 17.01 -4.17 -7.12
CA ALA A 52 16.76 -5.10 -8.23
C ALA A 52 15.27 -5.42 -8.44
N THR A 53 14.45 -5.12 -7.44
CA THR A 53 12.99 -5.29 -7.42
C THR A 53 12.36 -4.02 -6.88
N GLN A 54 11.27 -3.56 -7.51
CA GLN A 54 10.42 -2.52 -6.94
C GLN A 54 9.33 -3.19 -6.11
N THR A 55 9.21 -2.76 -4.86
CA THR A 55 8.19 -3.21 -3.92
C THR A 55 7.15 -2.14 -3.73
N ARG A 56 5.88 -2.56 -3.72
CA ARG A 56 4.73 -1.74 -3.33
C ARG A 56 4.05 -2.39 -2.14
N GLU A 57 3.61 -1.58 -1.20
CA GLU A 57 2.91 -2.03 -0.01
C GLU A 57 1.72 -1.14 0.31
N ALA A 58 0.65 -1.73 0.84
CA ALA A 58 -0.53 -1.01 1.27
C ALA A 58 -0.97 -1.52 2.65
N TYR A 59 -1.14 -0.59 3.57
CA TYR A 59 -1.72 -0.83 4.89
C TYR A 59 -3.21 -0.49 4.82
N LEU A 60 -4.06 -1.47 5.10
CA LEU A 60 -5.51 -1.36 5.08
C LEU A 60 -6.04 -1.53 6.49
N ALA A 61 -6.83 -0.57 6.99
CA ALA A 61 -7.47 -0.67 8.28
C ALA A 61 -8.98 -0.58 8.22
N ALA A 62 -9.64 -1.54 8.87
CA ALA A 62 -11.08 -1.65 8.98
C ALA A 62 -11.45 -2.00 10.43
N GLY A 63 -11.86 -1.00 11.21
CA GLY A 63 -12.11 -1.15 12.65
C GLY A 63 -10.87 -1.62 13.40
N ASP A 64 -10.89 -2.86 13.90
CA ASP A 64 -9.80 -3.49 14.66
C ASP A 64 -8.91 -4.41 13.80
N VAL A 65 -9.13 -4.44 12.49
CA VAL A 65 -8.36 -5.24 11.53
C VAL A 65 -7.35 -4.35 10.83
N LEU A 66 -6.09 -4.79 10.81
CA LEU A 66 -5.02 -4.26 9.97
C LEU A 66 -4.58 -5.35 8.99
N ALA A 67 -4.61 -5.04 7.70
CA ALA A 67 -4.11 -5.89 6.62
C ALA A 67 -2.94 -5.21 5.90
N LEU A 68 -1.98 -6.01 5.45
CA LEU A 68 -0.84 -5.57 4.66
C LEU A 68 -0.87 -6.29 3.32
N VAL A 69 -0.94 -5.53 2.23
CA VAL A 69 -0.83 -6.05 0.85
C VAL A 69 0.54 -5.70 0.33
N VAL A 70 1.30 -6.69 -0.14
CA VAL A 70 2.67 -6.48 -0.67
C VAL A 70 2.73 -7.03 -2.09
N GLN A 71 3.27 -6.24 -3.00
CA GLN A 71 3.65 -6.70 -4.34
C GLN A 71 5.15 -6.46 -4.54
N SER A 72 5.90 -7.56 -4.67
CA SER A 72 7.29 -7.55 -5.08
C SER A 72 7.40 -7.94 -6.56
N GLY A 73 8.01 -7.10 -7.39
CA GLY A 73 8.24 -7.40 -8.80
C GLY A 73 9.61 -6.91 -9.28
N GLY A 74 10.19 -7.60 -10.27
CA GLY A 74 11.42 -7.14 -10.92
C GLY A 74 11.22 -5.79 -11.61
N SER A 75 12.25 -4.94 -11.58
CA SER A 75 12.25 -3.62 -12.24
C SER A 75 12.14 -3.68 -13.77
N ASP A 76 12.26 -4.88 -14.37
CA ASP A 76 12.21 -5.13 -15.83
C ASP A 76 10.79 -5.28 -16.41
N GLY A 77 9.76 -5.19 -15.56
CA GLY A 77 8.36 -5.25 -15.98
C GLY A 77 7.80 -3.91 -16.44
N ASP A 78 6.67 -3.94 -17.16
CA ASP A 78 5.86 -2.76 -17.46
C ASP A 78 5.29 -2.18 -16.15
N THR A 79 6.01 -1.22 -15.56
CA THR A 79 5.74 -0.63 -14.24
C THR A 79 4.28 -0.21 -14.08
N ASP A 80 3.66 0.29 -15.14
CA ASP A 80 2.26 0.74 -15.14
C ASP A 80 1.29 -0.43 -14.95
N LYS A 81 1.57 -1.60 -15.54
CA LYS A 81 0.75 -2.81 -15.35
C LYS A 81 0.91 -3.37 -13.95
N ALA A 82 2.13 -3.37 -13.43
CA ALA A 82 2.41 -3.81 -12.08
C ALA A 82 1.71 -2.90 -11.05
N GLU A 83 1.76 -1.58 -11.22
CA GLU A 83 1.00 -0.63 -10.40
C GLU A 83 -0.50 -0.90 -10.48
N THR A 84 -1.04 -1.03 -11.69
CA THR A 84 -2.47 -1.25 -11.90
C THR A 84 -2.95 -2.52 -11.21
N ALA A 85 -2.21 -3.63 -11.35
CA ALA A 85 -2.54 -4.89 -10.70
C ALA A 85 -2.49 -4.78 -9.17
N PHE A 86 -1.47 -4.10 -8.63
CA PHE A 86 -1.36 -3.83 -7.20
C PHE A 86 -2.59 -3.07 -6.69
N ARG A 87 -2.96 -1.97 -7.34
CA ARG A 87 -4.13 -1.16 -6.94
C ARG A 87 -5.43 -1.93 -7.01
N GLN A 88 -5.61 -2.76 -8.05
CA GLN A 88 -6.77 -3.65 -8.16
C GLN A 88 -6.82 -4.65 -7.00
N ALA A 89 -5.67 -5.19 -6.59
CA ALA A 89 -5.60 -6.07 -5.43
C ALA A 89 -5.95 -5.32 -4.14
N VAL A 90 -5.40 -4.12 -3.92
CA VAL A 90 -5.71 -3.28 -2.75
C VAL A 90 -7.20 -2.95 -2.67
N ALA A 91 -7.81 -2.51 -3.78
CA ALA A 91 -9.24 -2.22 -3.84
C ALA A 91 -10.10 -3.48 -3.57
N LEU A 92 -9.70 -4.64 -4.10
CA LEU A 92 -10.38 -5.90 -3.82
C LEU A 92 -10.27 -6.29 -2.34
N GLN A 93 -9.09 -6.16 -1.73
CA GLN A 93 -8.89 -6.46 -0.32
C GLN A 93 -9.69 -5.50 0.57
N GLY A 94 -9.73 -4.20 0.24
CA GLY A 94 -10.58 -3.23 0.95
C GLY A 94 -12.05 -3.66 0.97
N ARG A 95 -12.59 -4.06 -0.19
CA ARG A 95 -13.98 -4.54 -0.29
C ARG A 95 -14.26 -5.82 0.49
N LEU A 96 -13.25 -6.68 0.70
CA LEU A 96 -13.40 -7.88 1.52
C LEU A 96 -13.41 -7.57 3.02
N LEU A 97 -12.84 -6.44 3.43
CA LEU A 97 -12.79 -6.01 4.82
C LEU A 97 -14.06 -5.28 5.28
N GLY A 98 -14.84 -4.69 4.37
CA GLY A 98 -16.17 -4.14 4.68
C GLY A 98 -16.51 -2.91 3.88
#